data_AF-A0A9P1E2K3-F1
#
_entry.id   AF-A0A9P1E2K3-F1
#
_cell.length_a   1.000
_cell.length_b   1.000
_cell.length_c   1.000
_cell.angle_alpha   90.00
_cell.angle_beta   90.00
_cell.angle_gamma   90.00
#
_symmetry.space_group_name_H-M   'P 1'
#
loop_
_entity.id
_entity.type
_entity.pdbx_description
1 polymer ?
#
loop_
_entity_poly.entity_id
_entity_poly.type
_entity_poly.pdbx_seq_one_letter_code
_entity_poly.pdbx_strand_id
1 'polypeptide(L)'
;MGTVKVGGLSFPIQLRYSVPGKCNTYLNCIRSTSQSTPVKLAVSVDEIPPNSMRQASEPRWSSTGFSLGVDLGLSRTGLAISKGFSFRPLMVLELRGQKLEDRLVHIAQKQEVDEFIVGLPLSSDGKETPQSNKVRSIAGRLAVRAAERGWRVYLQDEYGTSTEAMNHMVTMGLNRSTRKGKLDAYAAVMLLERYFSMAGHGVELVVPKQSELQIKLRKASSMRTDIFEDGFQS
;
A
#
# COMPACT_ATOMS: atom_id res chain seq x y z
N MET A 1 -10.43 -27.63 10.08
CA MET A 1 -10.52 -26.96 8.77
C MET A 1 -11.51 -25.82 8.92
N GLY A 2 -11.02 -24.58 8.97
CA GLY A 2 -11.86 -23.40 9.18
C GLY A 2 -12.54 -22.98 7.87
N THR A 3 -13.70 -22.34 7.98
CA THR A 3 -14.28 -21.56 6.88
C THR A 3 -14.29 -20.11 7.33
N VAL A 4 -13.98 -19.19 6.43
CA VAL A 4 -14.18 -17.75 6.67
C VAL A 4 -15.52 -17.37 6.04
N LYS A 5 -16.36 -16.68 6.79
CA LYS A 5 -17.63 -16.10 6.30
C LYS A 5 -17.44 -14.61 6.06
N VAL A 6 -17.64 -14.16 4.83
CA VAL A 6 -17.75 -12.75 4.46
C VAL A 6 -19.01 -12.59 3.62
N GLY A 7 -19.89 -11.66 3.99
CA GLY A 7 -21.08 -11.32 3.19
C GLY A 7 -22.04 -12.49 2.91
N GLY A 8 -22.18 -13.45 3.83
CA GLY A 8 -23.11 -14.58 3.66
C GLY A 8 -22.60 -15.73 2.79
N LEU A 9 -21.39 -15.63 2.24
CA LEU A 9 -20.75 -16.70 1.48
C LEU A 9 -19.65 -17.38 2.30
N SER A 10 -19.62 -18.72 2.26
CA SER A 10 -18.64 -19.56 2.95
C SER A 10 -17.56 -20.01 1.97
N PHE A 11 -16.31 -19.62 2.22
CA PHE A 11 -15.16 -20.04 1.43
C PHE A 11 -14.35 -21.12 2.18
N PRO A 12 -13.99 -22.24 1.55
CA PRO A 12 -13.14 -23.26 2.16
C PRO A 12 -11.70 -22.76 2.28
N ILE A 13 -11.13 -22.79 3.49
CA ILE A 13 -9.71 -22.45 3.70
C ILE A 13 -8.88 -23.69 3.34
N GLN A 14 -8.25 -23.66 2.16
CA GLN A 14 -7.25 -24.66 1.80
C GLN A 14 -5.85 -24.17 2.19
N LEU A 15 -5.43 -24.52 3.41
CA LEU A 15 -4.07 -24.31 3.89
C LEU A 15 -3.13 -25.25 3.12
N ARG A 16 -2.39 -24.73 2.14
CA ARG A 16 -1.15 -25.36 1.67
C ARG A 16 0.04 -24.53 2.17
N TYR A 17 0.51 -24.87 3.37
CA TYR A 17 1.85 -24.50 3.81
C TYR A 17 2.80 -25.62 3.40
N SER A 18 3.77 -25.30 2.54
CA SER A 18 4.95 -26.14 2.31
C SER A 18 6.08 -25.57 3.17
N VAL A 19 6.48 -26.33 4.19
CA VAL A 19 7.63 -26.02 5.05
C VAL A 19 8.83 -26.80 4.50
N PRO A 20 9.92 -26.18 4.03
CA PRO A 20 11.15 -26.93 3.77
C PRO A 20 11.82 -27.25 5.11
N GLY A 21 12.11 -28.53 5.32
CA GLY A 21 12.64 -29.10 6.55
C GLY A 21 14.09 -28.71 6.86
N LYS A 22 14.42 -28.87 8.13
CA LYS A 22 15.76 -28.78 8.73
C LYS A 22 16.68 -29.88 8.17
N CYS A 23 17.96 -29.56 7.94
CA CYS A 23 19.05 -30.53 8.10
C CYS A 23 20.27 -29.82 8.73
N ASN A 24 20.86 -30.49 9.71
CA ASN A 24 21.88 -30.02 10.64
C ASN A 24 23.27 -30.53 10.22
N THR A 25 24.31 -29.89 10.77
CA THR A 25 25.73 -30.30 10.89
C THR A 25 26.57 -30.38 9.62
N TYR A 26 27.53 -29.46 9.48
CA TYR A 26 28.96 -29.77 9.29
C TYR A 26 29.82 -28.59 9.81
N LEU A 27 30.79 -28.94 10.63
CA LEU A 27 31.82 -28.08 11.22
C LEU A 27 32.89 -27.64 10.18
N ASN A 28 33.48 -26.49 10.48
CA ASN A 28 34.82 -25.99 10.11
C ASN A 28 35.10 -25.55 8.67
N CYS A 29 35.33 -24.23 8.51
CA CYS A 29 36.67 -23.73 8.15
C CYS A 29 36.81 -22.23 8.46
N ILE A 30 37.64 -21.89 9.46
CA ILE A 30 38.15 -20.54 9.67
C ILE A 30 39.28 -20.32 8.66
N ARG A 31 39.13 -19.33 7.76
CA ARG A 31 40.26 -18.54 7.25
C ARG A 31 39.82 -17.10 7.01
N SER A 32 40.62 -16.20 7.58
CA SER A 32 40.60 -14.75 7.42
C SER A 32 40.67 -14.32 5.96
N THR A 33 39.83 -13.36 5.57
CA THR A 33 40.26 -12.16 4.86
C THR A 33 39.20 -11.07 5.01
N SER A 34 39.67 -9.90 5.44
CA SER A 34 38.96 -8.64 5.48
C SER A 34 38.43 -8.25 4.10
N GLN A 35 37.11 -8.34 3.89
CA GLN A 35 36.45 -7.65 2.78
C GLN A 35 35.15 -7.04 3.29
N SER A 36 35.16 -5.72 3.42
CA SER A 36 33.98 -4.89 3.66
C SER A 36 32.96 -5.15 2.56
N THR A 37 31.84 -5.80 2.92
CA THR A 37 30.73 -6.05 2.00
C THR A 37 30.02 -4.73 1.66
N PRO A 38 29.64 -4.50 0.39
CA PRO A 38 28.95 -3.28 0.00
C PRO A 38 27.52 -3.30 0.58
N VAL A 39 27.13 -2.17 1.19
CA VAL A 39 25.81 -1.95 1.81
C VAL A 39 24.70 -2.27 0.80
N LYS A 40 23.78 -3.17 1.17
CA LYS A 40 22.57 -3.51 0.39
C LYS A 40 21.72 -2.23 0.17
N LEU A 41 21.82 -1.66 -1.01
CA LEU A 41 21.41 -0.28 -1.35
C LEU A 41 20.01 -0.17 -1.97
N ALA A 42 19.23 -1.26 -2.08
CA ALA A 42 17.86 -1.22 -2.61
C ALA A 42 16.85 -1.61 -1.52
N VAL A 43 15.92 -0.71 -1.19
CA VAL A 43 14.80 -0.95 -0.27
C VAL A 43 13.82 -1.90 -0.95
N SER A 44 13.56 -3.07 -0.35
CA SER A 44 12.53 -4.02 -0.84
C SER A 44 11.24 -3.91 -0.03
N VAL A 45 10.14 -4.42 -0.59
CA VAL A 45 8.84 -4.54 0.08
C VAL A 45 8.96 -5.39 1.37
N ASP A 46 9.86 -6.37 1.37
CA ASP A 46 10.13 -7.22 2.54
C ASP A 46 10.85 -6.46 3.67
N GLU A 47 11.67 -5.45 3.34
CA GLU A 47 12.33 -4.59 4.34
C GLU A 47 11.35 -3.58 4.96
N ILE A 48 10.31 -3.19 4.22
CA ILE A 48 9.31 -2.19 4.65
C ILE A 48 7.90 -2.67 4.28
N PRO A 49 7.28 -3.53 5.12
CA PRO A 49 6.02 -4.17 4.76
C PRO A 49 4.85 -3.16 4.77
N PRO A 50 3.97 -3.21 3.75
CA PRO A 50 2.76 -2.39 3.67
C PRO A 50 1.85 -2.57 4.89
N ASN A 51 1.05 -1.57 5.23
CA ASN A 51 0.12 -1.67 6.35
C ASN A 51 -0.86 -2.85 6.21
N SER A 52 -1.23 -3.23 4.98
CA SER A 52 -2.10 -4.39 4.73
C SER A 52 -1.46 -5.71 5.19
N MET A 53 -0.15 -5.90 4.94
CA MET A 53 0.60 -7.06 5.44
C MET A 53 0.70 -7.04 6.97
N ARG A 54 1.01 -5.88 7.55
CA ARG A 54 1.08 -5.73 9.03
C ARG A 54 -0.25 -6.04 9.69
N GLN A 55 -1.36 -5.58 9.10
CA GLN A 55 -2.70 -5.85 9.58
C GLN A 55 -3.06 -7.35 9.52
N ALA A 56 -2.53 -8.07 8.52
CA ALA A 56 -2.73 -9.52 8.39
C ALA A 56 -1.90 -10.32 9.41
N SER A 57 -0.66 -9.91 9.69
CA SER A 57 0.24 -10.60 10.63
C SER A 57 -0.03 -10.25 12.10
N GLU A 58 -0.39 -9.00 12.40
CA GLU A 58 -0.63 -8.49 13.76
C GLU A 58 -1.90 -7.61 13.80
N PRO A 59 -3.09 -8.20 13.98
CA PRO A 59 -4.37 -7.48 13.87
C PRO A 59 -4.70 -6.58 15.07
N ARG A 60 -3.70 -6.02 15.77
CA ARG A 60 -3.93 -5.01 16.80
C ARG A 60 -4.22 -3.66 16.15
N TRP A 61 -5.28 -2.99 16.60
CA TRP A 61 -5.65 -1.66 16.07
C TRP A 61 -4.53 -0.59 16.25
N SER A 62 -3.59 -0.82 17.18
CA SER A 62 -2.47 0.06 17.48
C SER A 62 -1.25 -0.15 16.58
N SER A 63 -1.13 -1.30 15.89
CA SER A 63 0.04 -1.64 15.06
C SER A 63 -0.10 -1.16 13.61
N THR A 64 -1.31 -0.78 13.18
CA THR A 64 -1.59 -0.43 11.78
C THR A 64 -1.73 1.08 11.58
N GLY A 65 -0.99 1.59 10.60
CA GLY A 65 -0.98 2.97 10.19
C GLY A 65 -2.18 3.45 9.40
N PHE A 66 -2.22 4.77 9.18
CA PHE A 66 -3.18 5.34 8.25
C PHE A 66 -2.66 5.19 6.81
N SER A 67 -3.52 4.69 5.93
CA SER A 67 -3.24 4.56 4.50
C SER A 67 -4.13 5.51 3.72
N LEU A 68 -3.54 6.29 2.80
CA LEU A 68 -4.27 7.19 1.91
C LEU A 68 -4.40 6.56 0.52
N GLY A 69 -5.62 6.23 0.12
CA GLY A 69 -5.93 5.75 -1.22
C GLY A 69 -6.04 6.91 -2.20
N VAL A 70 -5.36 6.80 -3.34
CA VAL A 70 -5.29 7.82 -4.38
C VAL A 70 -5.64 7.20 -5.73
N ASP A 71 -6.85 7.48 -6.22
CA ASP A 71 -7.29 7.10 -7.55
C ASP A 71 -7.00 8.24 -8.54
N LEU A 72 -6.04 8.03 -9.44
CA LEU A 72 -5.59 9.03 -10.42
C LEU A 72 -6.37 8.91 -11.74
N GLY A 73 -7.58 9.48 -11.74
CA GLY A 73 -8.37 9.66 -12.95
C GLY A 73 -7.79 10.69 -13.94
N LEU A 74 -8.43 10.84 -15.11
CA LEU A 74 -7.99 11.78 -16.16
C LEU A 74 -8.13 13.25 -15.78
N SER A 75 -9.28 13.65 -15.22
CA SER A 75 -9.59 15.04 -14.80
C SER A 75 -9.66 15.24 -13.28
N ARG A 76 -9.99 14.18 -12.54
CA ARG A 76 -10.18 14.20 -11.09
C ARG A 76 -9.27 13.20 -10.40
N THR A 77 -9.09 13.38 -9.10
CA THR A 77 -8.35 12.47 -8.24
C THR A 77 -9.18 12.15 -7.02
N GLY A 78 -9.63 10.90 -6.90
CA GLY A 78 -10.38 10.42 -5.76
C GLY A 78 -9.46 10.13 -4.59
N LEU A 79 -9.86 10.54 -3.38
CA LEU A 79 -9.13 10.26 -2.14
C LEU A 79 -10.00 9.51 -1.15
N ALA A 80 -9.41 8.50 -0.53
CA ALA A 80 -9.96 7.76 0.60
C ALA A 80 -8.90 7.56 1.66
N ILE A 81 -9.32 7.28 2.88
CA ILE A 81 -8.41 6.99 3.99
C ILE A 81 -8.87 5.74 4.72
N SER A 82 -7.91 4.96 5.19
CA SER A 82 -8.18 3.83 6.07
C SER A 82 -7.22 3.73 7.24
N LYS A 83 -7.68 3.02 8.27
CA LYS A 83 -6.84 2.45 9.33
C LYS A 83 -7.26 0.98 9.47
N GLY A 84 -6.43 0.07 8.98
CA GLY A 84 -6.85 -1.32 8.79
C GLY A 84 -8.05 -1.43 7.83
N PHE A 85 -9.02 -2.28 8.16
CA PHE A 85 -10.24 -2.51 7.38
C PHE A 85 -11.34 -1.44 7.56
N SER A 86 -11.03 -0.30 8.20
CA SER A 86 -11.96 0.82 8.31
C SER A 86 -11.71 1.83 7.20
N PHE A 87 -12.48 1.77 6.11
CA PHE A 87 -12.35 2.64 4.94
C PHE A 87 -13.38 3.76 4.95
N ARG A 88 -12.98 4.97 4.56
CA ARG A 88 -13.92 6.07 4.30
C ARG A 88 -13.49 6.95 3.14
N PRO A 89 -14.43 7.42 2.30
CA PRO A 89 -14.12 8.43 1.29
C PRO A 89 -13.69 9.72 2.00
N LEU A 90 -12.70 10.42 1.44
CA LEU A 90 -12.18 11.65 2.00
C LEU A 90 -12.63 12.87 1.19
N MET A 91 -12.21 12.97 -0.07
CA MET A 91 -12.58 14.07 -0.97
C MET A 91 -12.18 13.75 -2.42
N VAL A 92 -12.55 14.62 -3.35
CA VAL A 92 -12.08 14.60 -4.74
C VAL A 92 -11.32 15.88 -5.03
N LEU A 93 -10.18 15.77 -5.71
CA LEU A 93 -9.36 16.89 -6.13
C LEU A 93 -9.42 17.07 -7.65
N GLU A 94 -9.53 18.32 -8.10
CA GLU A 94 -9.43 18.72 -9.50
C GLU A 94 -8.11 19.46 -9.75
N LEU A 95 -7.00 18.88 -9.28
CA LEU A 95 -5.66 19.44 -9.36
C LEU A 95 -4.76 18.55 -10.22
N ARG A 96 -3.72 19.13 -10.82
CA ARG A 96 -2.78 18.41 -11.69
C ARG A 96 -1.33 18.83 -11.43
N GLY A 97 -0.41 17.95 -11.83
CA GLY A 97 1.04 18.14 -11.69
C GLY A 97 1.44 18.44 -10.24
N GLN A 98 2.37 19.37 -10.07
CA GLN A 98 2.94 19.72 -8.77
C GLN A 98 1.89 20.14 -7.73
N LYS A 99 0.85 20.89 -8.14
CA LYS A 99 -0.23 21.34 -7.23
C LYS A 99 -0.98 20.17 -6.61
N LEU A 100 -1.20 19.10 -7.37
CA LEU A 100 -1.82 17.87 -6.86
C LEU A 100 -0.92 17.21 -5.82
N GLU A 101 0.35 17.01 -6.18
CA GLU A 101 1.35 16.38 -5.31
C GLU A 101 1.52 17.13 -3.98
N ASP A 102 1.59 18.46 -4.01
CA ASP A 102 1.68 19.30 -2.80
C ASP A 102 0.42 19.17 -1.93
N ARG A 103 -0.76 19.13 -2.57
CA ARG A 103 -2.03 18.96 -1.87
C ARG A 103 -2.12 17.59 -1.22
N LEU A 104 -1.64 16.53 -1.87
CA LEU A 104 -1.59 15.18 -1.32
C LEU A 104 -0.69 15.11 -0.08
N VAL A 105 0.51 15.69 -0.14
CA VAL A 105 1.44 15.76 1.00
C VAL A 105 0.83 16.52 2.17
N HIS A 106 0.16 17.65 1.91
CA HIS A 106 -0.53 18.42 2.95
C HIS A 106 -1.67 17.62 3.61
N ILE A 107 -2.49 16.94 2.81
CA ILE A 107 -3.57 16.09 3.32
C ILE A 107 -3.01 14.94 4.16
N ALA A 108 -1.97 14.27 3.67
CA ALA A 108 -1.31 13.18 4.38
C ALA A 108 -0.76 13.64 5.74
N GLN A 109 -0.20 14.84 5.81
CA GLN A 109 0.25 15.42 7.08
C GLN A 109 -0.90 15.60 8.05
N LYS A 110 -2.00 16.21 7.59
CA LYS A 110 -3.17 16.51 8.42
C LYS A 110 -3.89 15.24 8.89
N GLN A 111 -3.80 14.17 8.12
CA GLN A 111 -4.44 12.89 8.43
C GLN A 111 -3.48 11.85 9.05
N GLU A 112 -2.23 12.24 9.35
CA GLU A 112 -1.22 11.37 9.96
C GLU A 112 -1.00 10.07 9.16
N VAL A 113 -0.97 10.20 7.83
CA VAL A 113 -0.81 9.09 6.91
C VAL A 113 0.63 8.56 6.93
N ASP A 114 0.77 7.24 6.87
CA ASP A 114 2.05 6.53 6.84
C ASP A 114 2.42 6.02 5.44
N GLU A 115 1.41 5.82 4.59
CA GLU A 115 1.60 5.33 3.23
C GLU A 115 0.50 5.81 2.27
N PHE A 116 0.88 5.96 1.02
CA PHE A 116 -0.02 6.20 -0.09
C PHE A 116 -0.19 4.92 -0.89
N ILE A 117 -1.44 4.60 -1.23
CA ILE A 117 -1.80 3.52 -2.16
C ILE A 117 -2.34 4.18 -3.41
N VAL A 118 -1.59 4.09 -4.50
CA VAL A 118 -1.92 4.73 -5.78
C VAL A 118 -2.38 3.66 -6.76
N GLY A 119 -3.57 3.84 -7.33
CA GLY A 119 -4.12 2.92 -8.32
C GLY A 119 -3.32 2.92 -9.60
N LEU A 120 -2.89 1.74 -10.07
CA LEU A 120 -2.18 1.55 -11.34
C LEU A 120 -3.12 0.91 -12.37
N PRO A 121 -3.67 1.70 -13.31
CA PRO A 121 -4.52 1.14 -14.36
C PRO A 121 -3.66 0.31 -15.29
N LEU A 122 -4.04 -0.95 -15.52
CA LEU A 122 -3.40 -1.86 -16.48
C LEU A 122 -4.43 -2.29 -17.51
N SER A 123 -3.97 -2.67 -18.70
CA SER A 123 -4.85 -3.22 -19.75
C SER A 123 -5.42 -4.60 -19.35
N SER A 124 -6.39 -5.10 -20.11
CA SER A 124 -7.02 -6.42 -19.88
C SER A 124 -6.09 -7.62 -20.09
N ASP A 125 -4.88 -7.41 -20.60
CA ASP A 125 -3.77 -8.37 -20.65
C ASP A 125 -2.64 -8.08 -19.65
N GLY A 126 -2.86 -7.14 -18.72
CA GLY A 126 -1.94 -6.85 -17.60
C GLY A 126 -0.78 -5.94 -17.96
N LYS A 127 -0.82 -5.31 -19.15
CA LYS A 127 0.27 -4.46 -19.65
C LYS A 127 0.07 -3.00 -19.30
N GLU A 128 1.18 -2.28 -19.32
CA GLU A 128 1.16 -0.83 -19.12
C GLU A 128 0.55 -0.10 -20.31
N THR A 129 -0.14 0.97 -20.00
CA THR A 129 -0.82 1.86 -20.93
C THR A 129 -0.24 3.27 -20.82
N PRO A 130 -0.56 4.19 -21.75
CA PRO A 130 -0.20 5.61 -21.59
C PRO A 130 -0.71 6.22 -20.28
N GLN A 131 -1.81 5.71 -19.70
CA GLN A 131 -2.30 6.14 -18.40
C GLN A 131 -1.42 5.59 -17.26
N SER A 132 -1.00 4.34 -17.33
CA SER A 132 -0.07 3.72 -16.36
C SER A 132 1.23 4.53 -16.26
N ASN A 133 1.79 4.92 -17.41
CA ASN A 133 2.99 5.76 -17.45
C ASN A 133 2.81 7.11 -16.76
N LYS A 134 1.65 7.76 -16.94
CA LYS A 134 1.32 9.02 -16.26
C LYS A 134 1.20 8.83 -14.76
N VAL A 135 0.52 7.77 -14.33
CA VAL A 135 0.37 7.39 -12.91
C VAL A 135 1.74 7.17 -12.28
N ARG A 136 2.59 6.34 -12.90
CA ARG A 136 3.97 6.08 -12.43
C ARG A 136 4.79 7.36 -12.31
N SER A 137 4.68 8.25 -13.29
CA SER A 137 5.38 9.54 -13.26
C SER A 137 4.94 10.41 -12.08
N ILE A 138 3.63 10.49 -11.80
CA ILE A 138 3.08 11.23 -10.66
C ILE A 138 3.49 10.55 -9.34
N ALA A 139 3.35 9.23 -9.24
CA ALA A 139 3.73 8.46 -8.06
C ALA A 139 5.23 8.60 -7.75
N GLY A 140 6.11 8.63 -8.75
CA GLY A 140 7.54 8.86 -8.57
C GLY A 140 7.84 10.24 -7.97
N ARG A 141 7.20 11.31 -8.46
CA ARG A 141 7.36 12.65 -7.88
C ARG A 141 6.77 12.76 -6.48
N LEU A 142 5.62 12.13 -6.24
CA LEU A 142 5.02 12.02 -4.91
C LEU A 142 5.93 11.27 -3.94
N ALA A 143 6.54 10.16 -4.37
CA ALA A 143 7.41 9.32 -3.55
C ALA A 143 8.63 10.08 -3.03
N VAL A 144 9.22 10.95 -3.86
CA VAL A 144 10.33 11.83 -3.42
C VAL A 144 9.89 12.70 -2.24
N ARG A 145 8.76 13.39 -2.35
CA ARG A 145 8.25 14.28 -1.29
C ARG A 145 7.75 13.52 -0.06
N ALA A 146 7.13 12.36 -0.27
CA ALA A 146 6.65 11.49 0.79
C ALA A 146 7.82 10.94 1.62
N ALA A 147 8.90 10.52 0.96
CA ALA A 147 10.07 9.95 1.63
C ALA A 147 10.86 10.97 2.47
N GLU A 148 10.76 12.28 2.18
CA GLU A 148 11.33 13.31 3.07
C GLU A 148 10.77 13.24 4.49
N ARG A 149 9.55 12.71 4.62
CA ARG A 149 8.78 12.55 5.85
C ARG A 149 8.70 11.08 6.30
N GLY A 150 9.39 10.17 5.61
CA GLY A 150 9.35 8.75 5.90
C GLY A 150 8.09 8.02 5.42
N TRP A 151 7.24 8.66 4.62
CA TRP A 151 6.01 8.05 4.10
C TRP A 151 6.27 7.25 2.84
N ARG A 152 5.58 6.12 2.73
CA ARG A 152 5.78 5.15 1.66
C ARG A 152 4.76 5.37 0.55
N VAL A 153 5.12 5.05 -0.69
CA VAL A 153 4.19 5.11 -1.82
C VAL A 153 4.19 3.77 -2.52
N TYR A 154 3.04 3.12 -2.56
CA TYR A 154 2.83 1.87 -3.25
C TYR A 154 1.92 2.08 -4.46
N LEU A 155 2.25 1.43 -5.57
CA LEU A 155 1.34 1.25 -6.70
C LEU A 155 0.57 -0.05 -6.49
N GLN A 156 -0.74 -0.03 -6.64
CA GLN A 156 -1.60 -1.21 -6.57
C GLN A 156 -2.19 -1.46 -7.95
N ASP A 157 -1.92 -2.65 -8.50
CA ASP A 157 -2.44 -3.05 -9.79
C ASP A 157 -3.97 -3.15 -9.78
N GLU A 158 -4.63 -2.56 -10.78
CA GLU A 158 -6.09 -2.57 -10.94
C GLU A 158 -6.60 -3.63 -11.93
N TYR A 159 -5.72 -4.54 -12.38
CA TYR A 159 -6.03 -5.59 -13.36
C TYR A 159 -7.28 -6.42 -13.00
N GLY A 160 -8.15 -6.65 -13.99
CA GLY A 160 -9.28 -7.59 -13.90
C GLY A 160 -10.54 -7.07 -13.18
N THR A 161 -10.59 -5.79 -12.79
CA THR A 161 -11.63 -5.29 -11.87
C THR A 161 -12.82 -4.58 -12.53
N SER A 162 -12.86 -4.40 -13.86
CA SER A 162 -13.91 -3.56 -14.46
C SER A 162 -15.32 -4.14 -14.35
N THR A 163 -15.49 -5.47 -14.28
CA THR A 163 -16.83 -6.09 -14.24
C THR A 163 -17.33 -6.31 -12.82
N GLU A 164 -16.51 -6.87 -11.91
CA GLU A 164 -16.93 -7.15 -10.53
C GLU A 164 -17.02 -5.89 -9.66
N ALA A 165 -16.10 -4.94 -9.80
CA ALA A 165 -16.18 -3.67 -9.07
C ALA A 165 -17.35 -2.82 -9.55
N MET A 166 -17.61 -2.79 -10.87
CA MET A 166 -18.78 -2.11 -11.44
C MET A 166 -20.10 -2.74 -10.96
N ASN A 167 -20.17 -4.07 -10.82
CA ASN A 167 -21.33 -4.76 -10.26
C ASN A 167 -21.53 -4.45 -8.75
N HIS A 168 -20.45 -4.35 -7.97
CA HIS A 168 -20.51 -3.89 -6.58
C HIS A 168 -21.06 -2.46 -6.46
N MET A 169 -20.64 -1.56 -7.37
CA MET A 169 -21.10 -0.16 -7.41
C MET A 169 -22.57 -0.02 -7.82
N VAL A 170 -23.08 -0.90 -8.68
CA VAL A 170 -24.50 -0.94 -9.08
C VAL A 170 -25.39 -1.43 -7.94
N THR A 171 -24.90 -2.38 -7.13
CA THR A 171 -25.63 -2.97 -5.99
C THR A 171 -25.87 -1.98 -4.85
N MET A 172 -25.08 -0.90 -4.74
CA MET A 172 -25.20 0.11 -3.69
C MET A 172 -26.27 1.21 -3.92
N GLY A 173 -27.09 1.13 -4.98
CA GLY A 173 -28.37 1.86 -5.05
C GLY A 173 -28.36 3.40 -5.05
N LEU A 174 -27.21 4.07 -5.26
CA LEU A 174 -27.13 5.55 -5.28
C LEU A 174 -27.83 6.13 -6.51
N ASN A 175 -28.10 7.44 -6.65
CA ASN A 175 -28.76 8.08 -7.83
C ASN A 175 -27.79 8.79 -8.81
N ARG A 176 -28.06 8.75 -10.14
CA ARG A 176 -27.10 9.06 -11.24
C ARG A 176 -26.39 10.43 -11.17
N SER A 177 -27.03 11.49 -10.66
CA SER A 177 -26.41 12.84 -10.63
C SER A 177 -25.61 13.13 -9.36
N THR A 178 -26.05 12.63 -8.20
CA THR A 178 -25.29 12.66 -6.92
C THR A 178 -24.09 11.71 -6.94
N ARG A 179 -24.14 10.69 -7.81
CA ARG A 179 -23.08 9.71 -8.05
C ARG A 179 -21.80 10.35 -8.59
N LYS A 180 -21.84 11.34 -9.47
CA LYS A 180 -20.67 11.68 -10.32
C LYS A 180 -19.46 12.26 -9.58
N GLY A 181 -19.67 13.02 -8.50
CA GLY A 181 -18.57 13.58 -7.68
C GLY A 181 -18.20 12.73 -6.47
N LYS A 182 -19.13 11.93 -5.93
CA LYS A 182 -18.82 10.95 -4.88
C LYS A 182 -18.17 9.68 -5.44
N LEU A 183 -18.48 9.33 -6.69
CA LEU A 183 -17.97 8.14 -7.39
C LEU A 183 -16.45 8.06 -7.38
N ASP A 184 -15.74 9.16 -7.63
CA ASP A 184 -14.28 9.10 -7.69
C ASP A 184 -13.69 8.87 -6.29
N ALA A 185 -14.27 9.45 -5.23
CA ALA A 185 -13.85 9.15 -3.86
C ALA A 185 -14.19 7.70 -3.46
N TYR A 186 -15.30 7.14 -3.96
CA TYR A 186 -15.63 5.72 -3.78
C TYR A 186 -14.68 4.80 -4.55
N ALA A 187 -14.19 5.18 -5.73
CA ALA A 187 -13.17 4.42 -6.44
C ALA A 187 -11.89 4.29 -5.59
N ALA A 188 -11.48 5.36 -4.92
CA ALA A 188 -10.37 5.32 -3.97
C ALA A 188 -10.65 4.44 -2.74
N VAL A 189 -11.90 4.30 -2.30
CA VAL A 189 -12.27 3.33 -1.24
C VAL A 189 -12.10 1.90 -1.75
N MET A 190 -12.59 1.59 -2.95
CA MET A 190 -12.44 0.25 -3.56
C MET A 190 -10.97 -0.13 -3.75
N LEU A 191 -10.13 0.84 -4.12
CA LEU A 191 -8.68 0.66 -4.20
C LEU A 191 -8.09 0.20 -2.85
N LEU A 192 -8.46 0.88 -1.75
CA LEU A 192 -8.00 0.49 -0.41
C LEU A 192 -8.57 -0.86 0.03
N GLU A 193 -9.85 -1.12 -0.20
CA GLU A 193 -10.46 -2.42 0.09
C GLU A 193 -9.70 -3.55 -0.60
N ARG A 194 -9.43 -3.42 -1.91
CA ARG A 194 -8.63 -4.38 -2.67
C ARG A 194 -7.24 -4.58 -2.06
N TYR A 195 -6.53 -3.49 -1.80
CA TYR A 195 -5.19 -3.51 -1.23
C TYR A 195 -5.13 -4.27 0.10
N PHE A 196 -6.10 -4.04 1.00
CA PHE A 196 -6.17 -4.75 2.28
C PHE A 196 -6.65 -6.20 2.12
N SER A 197 -7.64 -6.47 1.27
CA SER A 197 -8.13 -7.83 1.00
C SER A 197 -7.07 -8.73 0.37
N MET A 198 -6.19 -8.17 -0.45
CA MET A 198 -5.07 -8.89 -1.05
C MET A 198 -3.85 -8.96 -0.12
N ALA A 199 -3.94 -8.48 1.12
CA ALA A 199 -2.81 -8.38 2.05
C ALA A 199 -1.57 -7.70 1.42
N GLY A 200 -1.78 -6.74 0.51
CA GLY A 200 -0.70 -6.07 -0.22
C GLY A 200 -0.03 -6.91 -1.30
N HIS A 201 -0.61 -8.03 -1.74
CA HIS A 201 -0.14 -8.71 -2.95
C HIS A 201 -0.39 -7.86 -4.21
N GLY A 202 0.56 -7.88 -5.14
CA GLY A 202 0.48 -7.06 -6.36
C GLY A 202 0.66 -5.56 -6.10
N VAL A 203 1.37 -5.21 -5.02
CA VAL A 203 1.85 -3.85 -4.81
C VAL A 203 3.31 -3.69 -5.17
N GLU A 204 3.64 -2.55 -5.75
CA GLU A 204 5.00 -2.15 -6.08
C GLU A 204 5.38 -0.93 -5.23
N LEU A 205 6.43 -1.04 -4.42
CA LEU A 205 6.98 0.11 -3.69
C LEU A 205 7.70 1.05 -4.66
N VAL A 206 7.30 2.31 -4.69
CA VAL A 206 7.96 3.35 -5.48
C VAL A 206 9.13 3.92 -4.68
N VAL A 207 10.35 3.50 -5.03
CA VAL A 207 11.57 3.88 -4.31
C VAL A 207 12.21 5.11 -4.97
N PRO A 208 12.43 6.22 -4.23
CA PRO A 208 13.20 7.36 -4.74
C PRO A 208 14.64 6.97 -5.08
N LYS A 209 15.21 7.58 -6.12
CA LYS A 209 16.60 7.33 -6.52
C LYS A 209 17.63 7.85 -5.51
N GLN A 210 17.29 8.86 -4.71
CA GLN A 210 18.19 9.44 -3.72
C GLN A 210 18.36 8.51 -2.52
N SER A 211 19.61 8.13 -2.22
CA SER A 211 19.96 7.22 -1.11
C SER A 211 19.54 7.76 0.27
N GLU A 212 19.64 9.07 0.49
CA GLU A 212 19.22 9.71 1.74
C GLU A 212 17.74 9.49 2.04
N LEU A 213 16.90 9.56 1.01
CA LEU A 213 15.45 9.33 1.13
C LEU A 213 15.15 7.86 1.42
N GLN A 214 15.91 6.94 0.81
CA GLN A 214 15.79 5.51 1.12
C GLN A 214 16.16 5.20 2.57
N ILE A 215 17.20 5.85 3.11
CA ILE A 215 17.58 5.74 4.53
C ILE A 215 16.45 6.26 5.43
N LYS A 216 15.83 7.40 5.08
CA LYS A 216 14.69 7.94 5.83
C LYS A 216 13.50 6.97 5.87
N LEU A 217 13.16 6.35 4.73
CA LEU A 217 12.09 5.34 4.68
C LEU A 217 12.37 4.17 5.61
N ARG A 218 13.60 3.65 5.62
CA ARG A 218 14.02 2.56 6.52
C ARG A 218 13.88 2.98 7.99
N LYS A 219 14.40 4.15 8.37
CA LYS A 219 14.32 4.66 9.75
C LYS A 219 12.88 4.84 10.24
N ALA A 220 12.00 5.39 9.41
CA ALA A 220 10.60 5.58 9.75
C ALA A 220 9.87 4.25 9.99
N SER A 221 10.23 3.20 9.25
CA SER A 221 9.70 1.84 9.45
C SER A 221 10.11 1.24 10.80
N SER A 222 11.38 1.45 11.22
CA SER A 222 11.93 0.92 12.47
C SER A 222 11.46 1.69 13.72
N MET A 223 11.35 3.02 13.66
CA MET A 223 10.91 3.81 14.83
C MET A 223 9.51 3.44 15.32
N ARG A 224 8.67 2.85 14.45
CA ARG A 224 7.34 2.39 14.84
C ARG A 224 7.35 1.08 15.63
N THR A 225 8.36 0.23 15.42
CA THR A 225 8.56 -1.01 16.22
C THR A 225 9.10 -0.69 17.61
N ASP A 226 9.90 0.36 17.75
CA ASP A 226 10.63 0.68 18.99
C ASP A 226 9.73 1.26 20.11
N ILE A 227 8.54 1.77 19.78
CA ILE A 227 7.57 2.30 20.76
C ILE A 227 7.01 1.19 21.69
N PHE A 228 7.27 -0.09 21.39
CA PHE A 228 6.69 -1.22 22.10
C PHE A 228 7.65 -2.04 22.98
N GLU A 229 8.96 -1.74 23.02
CA GLU A 229 9.87 -2.47 23.93
C GLU A 229 9.90 -1.90 25.36
N ASP A 230 9.51 -0.65 25.59
CA ASP A 230 9.60 -0.02 26.93
C ASP A 230 8.33 -0.13 27.81
N GLY A 231 7.36 -0.96 27.41
CA GLY A 231 6.01 -0.94 27.99
C GLY A 231 5.60 -2.13 28.88
N PHE A 232 6.51 -3.01 29.29
CA PHE A 232 6.15 -4.20 30.07
C PHE A 232 7.14 -4.53 31.20
N GLN A 233 7.43 -3.55 32.06
CA GLN A 233 7.94 -3.80 33.40
C GLN A 233 7.32 -2.81 34.40
N SER A 234 6.21 -3.20 35.02
CA SER A 234 5.90 -3.03 36.45
C SER A 234 4.55 -3.66 36.79
#